data_AF-A0A4Q2RA88-F1
#
_entry.id   AF-A0A4Q2RA88-F1
#
_cell.length_a   1.000
_cell.length_b   1.000
_cell.length_c   1.000
_cell.angle_alpha   90.00
_cell.angle_beta   90.00
_cell.angle_gamma   90.00
#
_symmetry.space_group_name_H-M   'P 1'
#
loop_
_entity.id
_entity.type
_entity.pdbx_description
1 polymer ?
#
loop_
_entity_poly.entity_id
_entity_poly.type
_entity_poly.pdbx_seq_one_letter_code
_entity_poly.pdbx_strand_id
1 'polypeptide(L)' 'MEVFASDGTKVGTVDHMEGSDRIKLAKSTSPDGEHHFVPLTWVDHVDRHVHLNKTVSEMKAG' A
#
# COMPACT_ATOMS: atom_id res chain seq x y z
N MET A 1 9.51 -2.49 -4.90
CA MET A 1 9.19 -1.19 -4.28
C MET A 1 8.38 -1.47 -3.03
N GLU A 2 8.85 -1.07 -1.84
CA GLU A 2 8.12 -1.28 -0.59
C GLU A 2 7.08 -0.17 -0.37
N VAL A 3 6.04 -0.46 0.39
CA VAL A 3 4.95 0.49 0.71
C VAL A 3 4.86 0.63 2.22
N PHE A 4 4.87 1.87 2.71
CA PHE A 4 4.81 2.22 4.12
C PHE A 4 3.60 3.10 4.42
N ALA A 5 2.97 2.86 5.57
CA ALA A 5 1.93 3.69 6.13
C ALA A 5 2.52 4.99 6.72
N SER A 6 1.66 5.96 7.03
CA SER A 6 2.08 7.26 7.59
C SER A 6 2.77 7.15 8.95
N ASP A 7 2.53 6.06 9.69
CA ASP A 7 3.19 5.74 10.95
C ASP A 7 4.53 4.98 10.78
N GLY A 8 4.97 4.77 9.54
CA GLY A 8 6.18 4.02 9.21
C GLY A 8 6.02 2.50 9.19
N THR A 9 4.81 1.98 9.41
CA THR A 9 4.55 0.53 9.32
C THR A 9 4.64 0.06 7.87
N LYS A 10 5.41 -1.00 7.62
CA LYS A 10 5.44 -1.63 6.30
C LYS A 10 4.10 -2.31 6.00
N VAL A 11 3.44 -1.87 4.93
CA VAL A 11 2.15 -2.38 4.46
C VAL A 11 2.34 -3.56 3.51
N GLY A 12 3.36 -3.51 2.66
CA GLY A 12 3.63 -4.57 1.69
C GLY A 12 4.64 -4.17 0.64
N THR A 13 4.56 -4.83 -0.51
CA THR A 13 5.38 -4.52 -1.68
C THR A 13 4.51 -4.36 -2.91
N VAL A 14 4.86 -3.42 -3.78
CA VAL A 14 4.17 -3.20 -5.06
C VAL A 14 4.37 -4.41 -5.96
N ASP A 15 3.27 -4.94 -6.49
CA ASP A 15 3.25 -5.94 -7.56
C ASP A 15 3.09 -5.24 -8.92
N HIS A 16 1.96 -4.55 -9.14
CA HIS A 16 1.69 -3.74 -10.33
C HIS A 16 0.63 -2.66 -10.07
N MET A 17 0.38 -1.81 -11.06
CA MET A 17 -0.79 -0.92 -11.09
C MET A 17 -2.02 -1.68 -11.54
N GLU A 18 -3.14 -1.52 -10.84
CA GLU A 18 -4.46 -1.97 -11.25
C GLU A 18 -5.22 -0.77 -11.80
N GLY A 19 -5.52 -0.80 -13.10
CA GLY A 19 -6.09 0.35 -13.79
C GLY A 19 -5.19 1.59 -13.72
N SER A 20 -5.81 2.77 -13.57
CA SER A 20 -5.11 4.06 -13.50
C SER A 20 -5.10 4.69 -12.11
N ASP A 21 -5.72 4.06 -11.12
CA ASP A 21 -6.00 4.69 -9.82
C ASP A 21 -5.55 3.87 -8.59
N ARG A 22 -5.03 2.64 -8.77
CA ARG A 22 -4.69 1.75 -7.65
C ARG A 22 -3.36 1.03 -7.83
N ILE A 23 -2.67 0.86 -6.70
CA ILE A 23 -1.47 0.03 -6.57
C ILE A 23 -1.92 -1.33 -6.03
N LYS A 24 -1.58 -2.40 -6.73
CA LYS A 24 -1.75 -3.77 -6.23
C LYS A 24 -0.52 -4.19 -5.44
N LEU A 25 -0.77 -4.74 -4.26
CA LEU A 25 0.26 -5.30 -3.39
C LEU A 25 0.49 -6.79 -3.68
N ALA A 26 1.74 -7.22 -3.55
CA ALA A 26 2.14 -8.59 -3.79
C ALA A 26 1.58 -9.52 -2.71
N LYS A 27 0.85 -10.56 -3.16
CA LYS A 27 0.30 -11.62 -2.32
C LYS A 27 1.36 -12.31 -1.44
N SER A 28 2.59 -12.44 -1.92
CA SER A 28 3.71 -13.05 -1.17
C SER A 28 4.09 -12.30 0.11
N THR A 29 3.70 -11.03 0.21
CA THR A 29 3.91 -10.19 1.40
C THR A 29 2.65 -9.97 2.22
N SER A 30 1.53 -10.57 1.82
CA SER A 30 0.26 -10.42 2.53
C SER A 30 0.09 -11.48 3.62
N PRO A 31 -0.28 -11.11 4.87
CA PRO A 31 -0.54 -12.05 5.95
C PRO A 31 -1.70 -13.03 5.69
N ASP A 32 -2.70 -12.61 4.90
CA ASP A 32 -3.87 -13.42 4.55
C ASP A 32 -3.71 -14.18 3.23
N GLY A 33 -2.58 -14.01 2.54
CA GLY A 33 -2.35 -14.60 1.24
C GLY A 33 -3.26 -14.06 0.14
N GLU A 34 -3.81 -12.85 0.28
CA GLU A 34 -4.61 -12.19 -0.76
C GLU A 34 -3.89 -10.97 -1.35
N HIS A 35 -4.35 -10.53 -2.52
CA HIS A 35 -3.92 -9.25 -3.08
C HIS A 35 -4.70 -8.12 -2.45
N HIS A 36 -3.97 -7.17 -1.86
CA HIS A 36 -4.52 -5.91 -1.37
C HIS A 36 -4.29 -4.80 -2.36
N PHE A 37 -5.15 -3.78 -2.34
CA PHE A 37 -5.07 -2.65 -3.24
C PHE A 37 -5.05 -1.35 -2.46
N VAL A 38 -4.16 -0.44 -2.87
CA VAL A 38 -4.02 0.89 -2.28
C VAL A 38 -4.39 1.93 -3.33
N PRO A 39 -5.40 2.77 -3.09
CA PRO A 39 -5.71 3.90 -3.96
C PRO A 39 -4.54 4.88 -4.07
N LEU A 40 -4.30 5.43 -5.27
CA LEU A 40 -3.30 6.49 -5.46
C LEU A 40 -3.61 7.73 -4.63
N THR A 41 -4.87 7.96 -4.27
CA THR A 41 -5.28 9.06 -3.38
C THR A 41 -4.74 8.91 -1.94
N TRP A 42 -4.28 7.71 -1.57
CA TRP A 42 -3.63 7.48 -0.28
C TRP A 42 -2.11 7.69 -0.35
N VAL A 43 -1.54 7.87 -1.54
CA VAL A 43 -0.10 8.12 -1.70
C VAL A 43 0.19 9.57 -1.33
N ASP A 44 1.08 9.76 -0.36
CA ASP A 44 1.59 11.07 0.04
C ASP A 44 2.75 11.48 -0.87
N HIS A 45 3.78 10.63 -0.94
CA HIS A 45 4.92 10.80 -1.84
C HIS A 45 5.58 9.46 -2.17
N VAL A 46 6.46 9.48 -3.17
CA VAL A 46 7.23 8.32 -3.60
C VAL A 46 8.71 8.70 -3.65
N ASP A 47 9.54 7.89 -2.99
CA ASP A 47 11.00 7.97 -3.05
C ASP A 47 11.59 6.59 -3.42
N ARG A 48 12.48 6.03 -2.60
CA ARG A 48 12.86 4.61 -2.66
C ARG A 48 11.71 3.67 -2.28
N HIS A 49 10.66 4.20 -1.67
CA HIS A 49 9.44 3.52 -1.25
C HIS A 49 8.21 4.36 -1.60
N VAL A 50 7.04 3.73 -1.52
CA VAL A 50 5.76 4.46 -1.55
C VAL A 50 5.36 4.78 -0.11
N HIS A 51 5.08 6.04 0.18
CA HIS A 51 4.62 6.49 1.49
C HIS A 51 3.14 6.87 1.41
N LEU A 52 2.34 6.32 2.31
CA LEU A 52 0.91 6.57 2.37
C LEU A 52 0.58 7.64 3.41
N ASN A 53 -0.48 8.40 3.17
CA ASN A 53 -1.03 9.40 4.09
C ASN A 53 -1.97 8.81 5.16
N LYS A 54 -2.06 7.49 5.25
CA LYS A 54 -2.89 6.75 6.22
C LYS A 54 -2.06 5.77 7.03
N THR A 55 -2.49 5.54 8.27
CA THR A 55 -2.03 4.45 9.14
C THR A 55 -2.72 3.13 8.76
N VAL A 56 -2.12 1.99 9.12
CA VAL A 56 -2.75 0.66 8.88
C VAL A 56 -4.12 0.56 9.57
N SER A 57 -4.28 1.20 10.74
CA SER A 57 -5.54 1.24 11.48
C SER A 57 -6.64 1.98 10.73
N GLU A 58 -6.33 3.14 10.14
CA GLU A 58 -7.30 3.91 9.33
C GLU A 58 -7.73 3.17 8.07
N MET A 59 -6.83 2.39 7.46
CA MET A 59 -7.14 1.60 6.27
C MET A 59 -8.11 0.45 6.57
N LYS A 60 -8.03 -0.14 7.78
CA LYS A 60 -8.91 -1.25 8.21
C LYS A 60 -10.28 -0.79 8.69
N ALA A 61 -10.41 0.49 9.05
CA ALA A 61 -11.62 1.05 9.64
C ALA A 61 -12.65 1.56 8.61
N GLY A 62 -12.27 1.64 7.33
CA GLY A 62 -13.15 2.01 6.21
C GLY A 62 -13.65 0.81 5.44
#